data_AF-A0A7C3U0Y0-F1
#
_entry.id   AF-A0A7C3U0Y0-F1
#
_cell.length_a   1.000
_cell.length_b   1.000
_cell.length_c   1.000
_cell.angle_alpha   90.00
_cell.angle_beta   90.00
_cell.angle_gamma   90.00
#
_symmetry.space_group_name_H-M   'P 1'
#
loop_
_entity.id
_entity.type
_entity.pdbx_description
1 polymer ?
#
loop_
_entity_poly.entity_id
_entity_poly.type
_entity_poly.pdbx_seq_one_letter_code
_entity_poly.pdbx_strand_id
1 'polypeptide(L)'
;MATQKSQTIVNLVAKLVASPTPSTLQQSGAVISVGGSTLAAGQYQFVGSLTEALTFVGTGGNSAELTNMLTTFFAQGSAVGCYILELGSGITTPDAGIASLNTWINDNPGILYAYLTPADWDPMPAPVAPTLTRVSGGTLAAETYYVAVAYTNAAGAVGNTSPQASISVDADYLPEV
;
A
#
# COMPACT_ATOMS: atom_id res chain seq x y z
N MET A 1 -8.82 68.31 31.05
CA MET A 1 -7.59 67.50 31.07
C MET A 1 -7.85 66.26 30.22
N ALA A 2 -7.09 66.05 29.14
CA ALA A 2 -7.25 64.87 28.30
C ALA A 2 -6.40 63.73 28.86
N THR A 3 -7.03 62.58 29.15
CA THR A 3 -6.36 61.38 29.65
C THR A 3 -5.61 60.72 28.50
N GLN A 4 -4.28 60.78 28.51
CA GLN A 4 -3.45 60.08 27.54
C GLN A 4 -3.51 58.57 27.84
N LYS A 5 -4.10 57.77 26.92
CA LYS A 5 -4.03 56.30 27.05
C LYS A 5 -2.59 55.86 26.79
N SER A 6 -1.99 55.22 27.80
CA SER A 6 -0.69 54.55 27.66
C SER A 6 -0.82 53.43 26.64
N GLN A 7 -0.10 53.52 25.52
CA GLN A 7 -0.01 52.42 24.55
C GLN A 7 1.03 51.43 25.04
N THR A 8 0.60 50.25 25.48
CA THR A 8 1.49 49.14 25.78
C THR A 8 1.92 48.49 24.47
N ILE A 9 3.17 48.70 24.06
CA ILE A 9 3.76 47.99 22.92
C ILE A 9 4.15 46.59 23.41
N VAL A 10 3.57 45.56 22.79
CA VAL A 10 3.87 44.15 23.07
C VAL A 10 4.67 43.60 21.90
N ASN A 11 5.82 42.99 22.19
CA ASN A 11 6.58 42.27 21.18
C ASN A 11 5.94 40.91 20.95
N LEU A 12 5.31 40.70 19.79
CA LEU A 12 4.86 39.39 19.34
C LEU A 12 6.00 38.72 18.58
N VAL A 13 6.51 37.62 19.13
CA VAL A 13 7.45 36.74 18.41
C VAL A 13 6.63 35.63 17.76
N ALA A 14 6.40 35.74 16.45
CA ALA A 14 5.81 34.67 15.66
C ALA A 14 6.92 33.80 15.06
N LYS A 15 6.99 32.52 15.43
CA LYS A 15 7.88 31.54 14.79
C LYS A 15 7.16 30.98 13.57
N LEU A 16 7.53 31.44 12.38
CA LEU A 16 7.15 30.75 11.15
C LEU A 16 8.10 29.57 10.96
N VAL A 17 7.60 28.35 11.19
CA VAL A 17 8.26 27.15 10.70
C VAL A 17 7.79 26.97 9.26
N ALA A 18 8.64 27.33 8.30
CA ALA A 18 8.39 26.94 6.92
C ALA A 18 8.45 25.41 6.86
N SER A 19 7.41 24.77 6.31
CA SER A 19 7.51 23.35 5.97
C SER A 19 8.72 23.17 5.06
N PRO A 20 9.52 22.11 5.25
CA PRO A 20 10.60 21.80 4.33
C PRO A 20 10.02 21.78 2.91
N THR A 21 10.79 22.31 1.95
CA THR A 21 10.47 22.20 0.51
C THR A 21 9.95 20.79 0.25
N PRO A 22 8.75 20.61 -0.34
CA PRO A 22 8.24 19.30 -0.71
C PRO A 22 9.34 18.54 -1.43
N SER A 23 9.95 17.58 -0.73
CA SER A 23 11.04 16.84 -1.29
C SER A 23 10.45 15.96 -2.38
N THR A 24 11.19 15.73 -3.46
CA THR A 24 10.84 14.67 -4.41
C THR A 24 10.75 13.28 -3.74
N LEU A 25 11.25 13.14 -2.50
CA LEU A 25 10.97 12.05 -1.56
C LEU A 25 9.47 11.83 -1.29
N GLN A 26 8.62 12.84 -1.45
CA GLN A 26 7.17 12.74 -1.23
C GLN A 26 6.42 12.11 -2.41
N GLN A 27 7.10 11.81 -3.52
CA GLN A 27 6.46 11.16 -4.68
C GLN A 27 6.56 9.63 -4.63
N SER A 28 7.38 9.04 -3.76
CA SER A 28 7.60 7.59 -3.72
C SER A 28 7.54 6.99 -2.32
N GLY A 29 6.99 5.77 -2.24
CA GLY A 29 7.00 4.95 -1.03
C GLY A 29 8.26 4.09 -0.92
N ALA A 30 8.39 3.37 0.19
CA ALA A 30 9.37 2.33 0.37
C ALA A 30 8.76 0.93 0.28
N VAL A 31 9.47 0.02 -0.38
CA VAL A 31 9.25 -1.42 -0.31
C VAL A 31 10.06 -1.97 0.86
N ILE A 32 9.38 -2.70 1.74
CA ILE A 32 9.99 -3.20 2.98
C ILE A 32 10.77 -4.48 2.72
N SER A 33 12.04 -4.46 3.11
CA SER A 33 12.91 -5.61 3.18
C SER A 33 13.16 -6.02 4.63
N VAL A 34 13.18 -7.33 4.84
CA VAL A 34 13.34 -7.99 6.14
C VAL A 34 14.43 -9.06 5.97
N GLY A 35 15.68 -8.61 5.89
CA GLY A 35 16.83 -9.42 5.51
C GLY A 35 16.84 -9.86 4.04
N GLY A 36 15.91 -9.35 3.24
CA GLY A 36 15.75 -9.69 1.82
C GLY A 36 16.67 -8.89 0.89
N SER A 37 17.26 -7.80 1.37
CA SER A 37 18.13 -6.93 0.61
C SER A 37 19.59 -7.08 1.04
N THR A 38 20.51 -6.53 0.23
CA THR A 38 21.94 -6.45 0.54
C THR A 38 22.29 -5.22 1.38
N LEU A 39 21.32 -4.36 1.71
CA LEU A 39 21.51 -3.18 2.54
C LEU A 39 21.78 -3.59 4.00
N ALA A 40 22.40 -2.69 4.76
CA ALA A 40 22.48 -2.85 6.21
C ALA A 40 21.14 -2.49 6.87
N ALA A 41 20.86 -3.09 8.03
CA ALA A 41 19.65 -2.78 8.80
C ALA A 41 19.54 -1.28 9.11
N GLY A 42 18.34 -0.74 8.93
CA GLY A 42 18.00 0.68 9.07
C GLY A 42 18.34 1.55 7.86
N GLN A 43 19.02 1.02 6.85
CA GLN A 43 19.36 1.77 5.64
C GLN A 43 18.25 1.69 4.58
N TYR A 44 18.20 2.73 3.74
CA TYR A 44 17.30 2.80 2.61
C TYR A 44 18.00 3.28 1.35
N GLN A 45 17.58 2.78 0.19
CA GLN A 45 18.16 3.11 -1.11
C GLN A 45 17.07 3.44 -2.12
N PHE A 46 17.21 4.56 -2.83
CA PHE A 46 16.33 4.89 -3.95
C PHE A 46 16.66 4.01 -5.15
N VAL A 47 15.63 3.54 -5.84
CA VAL A 47 15.73 2.78 -7.08
C VAL A 47 14.73 3.33 -8.10
N GLY A 48 15.22 3.68 -9.28
CA GLY A 48 14.42 4.29 -10.36
C GLY A 48 13.86 3.27 -11.36
N SER A 49 14.30 2.02 -11.28
CA SER A 49 13.90 0.95 -12.20
C SER A 49 13.95 -0.42 -11.53
N LEU A 50 13.22 -1.39 -12.10
CA LEU A 50 13.26 -2.78 -11.64
C LEU A 50 14.68 -3.36 -11.75
N THR A 51 15.37 -3.14 -12.87
CA THR A 51 16.74 -3.64 -13.08
C THR A 51 17.70 -3.16 -12.00
N GLU A 52 17.64 -1.89 -11.64
CA GLU A 52 18.43 -1.34 -10.54
C GLU A 52 18.02 -1.97 -9.20
N ALA A 53 16.72 -2.04 -8.92
CA ALA A 53 16.20 -2.59 -7.68
C ALA A 53 16.64 -4.03 -7.42
N LEU A 54 16.65 -4.87 -8.46
CA LEU A 54 17.07 -6.27 -8.34
C LEU A 54 18.56 -6.44 -7.99
N THR A 55 19.40 -5.43 -8.19
CA THR A 55 20.82 -5.47 -7.73
C THR A 55 20.97 -5.40 -6.22
N PHE A 56 19.95 -4.90 -5.52
CA PHE A 56 19.90 -4.81 -4.07
C PHE A 56 19.20 -6.00 -3.41
N VAL A 57 18.66 -6.95 -4.18
CA VAL A 57 18.02 -8.15 -3.63
C VAL A 57 19.10 -9.17 -3.23
N GLY A 58 19.06 -9.61 -1.98
CA GLY A 58 19.93 -10.65 -1.43
C GLY A 58 19.36 -12.06 -1.61
N THR A 59 19.93 -13.02 -0.87
CA THR A 59 19.51 -14.43 -0.91
C THR A 59 18.84 -14.92 0.38
N GLY A 60 18.71 -14.06 1.39
CA GLY A 60 18.14 -14.40 2.71
C GLY A 60 16.79 -13.73 2.97
N GLY A 61 16.29 -13.88 4.19
CA GLY A 61 15.11 -13.17 4.68
C GLY A 61 13.90 -13.29 3.75
N ASN A 62 13.25 -12.17 3.49
CA ASN A 62 12.11 -12.09 2.58
C ASN A 62 12.49 -11.78 1.11
N SER A 63 13.70 -12.14 0.64
CA SER A 63 14.20 -11.75 -0.71
C SER A 63 13.28 -12.13 -1.89
N ALA A 64 12.62 -13.28 -1.81
CA ALA A 64 11.63 -13.70 -2.81
C ALA A 64 10.41 -12.76 -2.83
N GLU A 65 9.92 -12.40 -1.64
CA GLU A 65 8.80 -11.47 -1.51
C GLU A 65 9.20 -10.04 -1.90
N LEU A 66 10.41 -9.60 -1.54
CA LEU A 66 10.97 -8.34 -2.00
C LEU A 66 11.02 -8.27 -3.53
N THR A 67 11.43 -9.35 -4.19
CA THR A 67 11.42 -9.46 -5.66
C THR A 67 10.00 -9.32 -6.22
N ASN A 68 9.01 -9.99 -5.61
CA ASN A 68 7.61 -9.90 -6.04
C ASN A 68 7.05 -8.48 -5.87
N MET A 69 7.29 -7.84 -4.73
CA MET A 69 6.85 -6.47 -4.45
C MET A 69 7.49 -5.46 -5.41
N LEU A 70 8.79 -5.58 -5.69
CA LEU A 70 9.47 -4.72 -6.66
C LEU A 70 8.94 -4.94 -8.08
N THR A 71 8.73 -6.20 -8.47
CA THR A 71 8.21 -6.54 -9.80
C THR A 71 6.81 -5.97 -10.00
N THR A 72 5.93 -6.12 -9.02
CA THR A 72 4.55 -5.60 -9.08
C THR A 72 4.53 -4.06 -9.06
N PHE A 73 5.35 -3.42 -8.24
CA PHE A 73 5.49 -1.96 -8.23
C PHE A 73 5.90 -1.43 -9.61
N PHE A 74 6.94 -1.99 -10.22
CA PHE A 74 7.43 -1.49 -11.52
C PHE A 74 6.57 -1.94 -12.71
N ALA A 75 5.69 -2.93 -12.54
CA ALA A 75 4.70 -3.30 -13.57
C ALA A 75 3.65 -2.20 -13.80
N GLN A 76 3.42 -1.31 -12.82
CA GLN A 76 2.55 -0.15 -12.98
C GLN A 76 3.20 1.00 -13.78
N GLY A 77 4.48 0.85 -14.13
CA GLY A 77 5.29 1.84 -14.85
C GLY A 77 6.47 2.36 -14.02
N SER A 78 7.46 2.94 -14.69
CA SER A 78 8.70 3.43 -14.08
C SER A 78 8.82 4.96 -14.09
N ALA A 79 7.70 5.68 -14.22
CA ALA A 79 7.69 7.14 -14.17
C ALA A 79 8.06 7.67 -12.77
N VAL A 80 7.91 6.85 -11.74
CA VAL A 80 8.24 7.15 -10.34
C VAL A 80 9.03 5.96 -9.79
N GLY A 81 10.16 6.23 -9.12
CA GLY A 81 10.96 5.21 -8.44
C GLY A 81 10.39 4.86 -7.06
N CYS A 82 11.06 3.98 -6.32
CA CYS A 82 10.74 3.69 -4.92
C CYS A 82 12.00 3.61 -4.08
N TYR A 83 11.83 3.51 -2.76
CA TYR A 83 12.90 3.16 -1.84
C TYR A 83 12.84 1.68 -1.50
N ILE A 84 13.98 1.04 -1.27
CA ILE A 84 14.06 -0.21 -0.53
C ILE A 84 14.48 0.15 0.89
N LEU A 85 13.71 -0.24 1.91
CA LEU A 85 14.04 -0.03 3.32
C LEU A 85 14.34 -1.38 3.97
N GLU A 86 15.54 -1.55 4.53
CA GLU A 86 15.98 -2.78 5.19
C GLU A 86 15.79 -2.71 6.71
N LEU A 87 14.98 -3.62 7.27
CA LEU A 87 14.68 -3.67 8.71
C LEU A 87 15.55 -4.67 9.49
N GLY A 88 16.30 -5.52 8.80
CA GLY A 88 17.20 -6.52 9.36
C GLY A 88 16.73 -7.97 9.16
N SER A 89 17.68 -8.90 9.17
CA SER A 89 17.46 -10.33 8.91
C SER A 89 17.00 -11.15 10.13
N GLY A 90 16.95 -10.56 11.32
CA GLY A 90 16.52 -11.24 12.55
C GLY A 90 15.00 -11.32 12.75
N ILE A 91 14.22 -10.75 11.84
CA ILE A 91 12.76 -10.70 11.91
C ILE A 91 12.20 -11.92 11.20
N THR A 92 11.50 -12.76 11.95
CA THR A 92 10.95 -14.05 11.47
C THR A 92 9.43 -14.14 11.56
N THR A 93 8.77 -13.08 12.06
CA THR A 93 7.31 -13.01 12.19
C THR A 93 6.80 -11.65 11.70
N PRO A 94 5.57 -11.57 11.18
CA PRO A 94 4.95 -10.31 10.78
C PRO A 94 4.90 -9.27 11.92
N ASP A 95 4.50 -9.68 13.13
CA ASP A 95 4.41 -8.78 14.29
C ASP A 95 5.75 -8.14 14.64
N ALA A 96 6.85 -8.92 14.60
CA ALA A 96 8.19 -8.41 14.83
C ALA A 96 8.62 -7.42 13.71
N GLY A 97 8.19 -7.68 12.48
CA GLY A 97 8.41 -6.79 11.34
C GLY A 97 7.68 -5.46 11.50
N ILE A 98 6.40 -5.51 11.85
CA ILE A 98 5.57 -4.33 12.12
C ILE A 98 6.16 -3.50 13.27
N ALA A 99 6.58 -4.15 14.35
CA ALA A 99 7.24 -3.48 15.48
C ALA A 99 8.57 -2.81 15.08
N SER A 100 9.37 -3.48 14.26
CA SER A 100 10.63 -2.92 13.73
C SER A 100 10.38 -1.71 12.83
N LEU A 101 9.41 -1.80 11.91
CA LEU A 101 9.00 -0.70 11.05
C LEU A 101 8.51 0.50 11.88
N ASN A 102 7.65 0.26 12.88
CA ASN A 102 7.17 1.31 13.77
C ASN A 102 8.31 1.99 14.53
N THR A 103 9.32 1.24 14.97
CA THR A 103 10.50 1.81 15.63
C THR A 103 11.25 2.71 14.66
N TRP A 104 11.53 2.21 13.45
CA TRP A 104 12.23 2.98 12.43
C TRP A 104 11.49 4.27 12.05
N ILE A 105 10.17 4.24 11.90
CA ILE A 105 9.33 5.41 11.58
C ILE A 105 9.43 6.48 12.69
N ASN A 106 9.38 6.06 13.95
CA ASN A 106 9.46 6.99 15.08
C ASN A 106 10.86 7.62 15.21
N ASP A 107 11.91 6.86 14.91
CA ASP A 107 13.29 7.34 14.95
C ASP A 107 13.68 8.19 13.73
N ASN A 108 12.94 8.04 12.61
CA ASN A 108 13.20 8.71 11.34
C ASN A 108 11.96 9.50 10.84
N PRO A 109 11.48 10.49 11.61
CA PRO A 109 10.26 11.21 11.26
C PRO A 109 10.42 12.00 9.96
N GLY A 110 9.44 11.85 9.06
CA GLY A 110 9.35 12.64 7.83
C GLY A 110 10.26 12.19 6.67
N ILE A 111 10.85 11.00 6.76
CA ILE A 111 11.73 10.44 5.72
C ILE A 111 10.95 9.74 4.61
N LEU A 112 10.03 8.84 4.96
CA LEU A 112 9.16 8.09 4.04
C LEU A 112 7.70 8.21 4.50
N TYR A 113 6.75 8.19 3.55
CA TYR A 113 5.33 8.45 3.84
C TYR A 113 4.38 7.32 3.39
N ALA A 114 4.90 6.35 2.65
CA ALA A 114 4.15 5.18 2.20
C ALA A 114 5.06 3.96 2.25
N TYR A 115 4.49 2.82 2.64
CA TYR A 115 5.22 1.57 2.81
C TYR A 115 4.44 0.44 2.13
N LEU A 116 5.11 -0.28 1.23
CA LEU A 116 4.65 -1.57 0.72
C LEU A 116 5.27 -2.65 1.59
N THR A 117 4.43 -3.27 2.42
CA THR A 117 4.83 -4.34 3.36
C THR A 117 4.67 -5.72 2.71
N PRO A 118 5.41 -6.74 3.21
CA PRO A 118 5.22 -8.13 2.80
C PRO A 118 3.76 -8.58 2.92
N ALA A 119 3.29 -9.43 2.00
CA ALA A 119 1.90 -9.89 1.97
C ALA A 119 1.48 -10.67 3.24
N ASP A 120 2.40 -11.35 3.91
CA ASP A 120 2.14 -12.09 5.15
C ASP A 120 1.92 -11.18 6.37
N TRP A 121 2.11 -9.86 6.23
CA TRP A 121 1.75 -8.88 7.25
C TRP A 121 0.28 -8.48 7.19
N ASP A 122 -0.45 -8.90 6.16
CA ASP A 122 -1.90 -8.80 6.14
C ASP A 122 -2.53 -10.06 6.79
N PRO A 123 -3.07 -9.95 8.02
CA PRO A 123 -3.72 -11.08 8.67
C PRO A 123 -5.08 -11.41 8.03
N MET A 124 -5.60 -10.61 7.10
CA MET A 124 -6.82 -10.94 6.37
C MET A 124 -6.49 -11.96 5.26
N PRO A 125 -7.04 -13.20 5.33
CA PRO A 125 -6.93 -14.10 4.20
C PRO A 125 -7.55 -13.44 2.98
N ALA A 126 -6.88 -13.54 1.83
CA ALA A 126 -7.44 -13.11 0.56
C ALA A 126 -8.87 -13.68 0.41
N PRO A 127 -9.86 -12.87 -0.01
CA PRO A 127 -11.22 -13.36 -0.16
C PRO A 127 -11.23 -14.60 -1.05
N VAL A 128 -11.88 -15.68 -0.60
CA VAL A 128 -12.05 -16.87 -1.44
C VAL A 128 -12.73 -16.44 -2.73
N ALA A 129 -12.08 -16.70 -3.86
CA ALA A 129 -12.66 -16.41 -5.17
C ALA A 129 -14.01 -17.13 -5.27
N PRO A 130 -15.10 -16.43 -5.63
CA PRO A 130 -16.41 -17.07 -5.70
C PRO A 130 -16.41 -18.14 -6.80
N THR A 131 -16.64 -19.40 -6.41
CA THR A 131 -16.80 -20.51 -7.36
C THR A 131 -18.20 -20.46 -7.96
N LEU A 132 -18.32 -20.27 -9.27
CA LEU A 132 -19.57 -20.46 -10.00
C LEU A 132 -20.01 -21.93 -9.87
N THR A 133 -20.97 -22.19 -9.00
CA THR A 133 -21.41 -23.56 -8.65
C THR A 133 -22.63 -24.02 -9.44
N ARG A 134 -23.28 -23.13 -10.19
CA ARG A 134 -24.35 -23.48 -11.13
C ARG A 134 -24.29 -22.60 -12.37
N VAL A 135 -24.18 -23.24 -13.53
CA VAL A 135 -24.55 -22.66 -14.82
C VAL A 135 -25.99 -23.08 -15.06
N SER A 136 -26.93 -22.14 -15.01
CA SER A 136 -28.22 -22.34 -15.68
C SER A 136 -28.06 -21.86 -17.10
N GLY A 137 -28.76 -22.46 -18.03
CA GLY A 137 -29.24 -21.62 -19.11
C GLY A 137 -30.73 -21.80 -19.32
N GLY A 138 -31.28 -20.97 -20.23
CA GLY A 138 -32.62 -21.00 -20.85
C GLY A 138 -32.52 -20.65 -22.35
N THR A 139 -33.56 -20.51 -23.17
CA THR A 139 -33.41 -19.92 -24.55
C THR A 139 -34.02 -18.52 -24.60
N LEU A 140 -33.80 -17.75 -23.55
CA LEU A 140 -34.29 -16.39 -23.52
C LEU A 140 -33.24 -15.53 -24.20
N ALA A 141 -33.68 -14.68 -25.14
CA ALA A 141 -32.79 -13.78 -25.88
C ALA A 141 -31.74 -13.16 -24.94
N ALA A 142 -30.47 -13.32 -25.32
CA ALA A 142 -29.33 -13.09 -24.43
C ALA A 142 -29.45 -11.79 -23.63
N GLU A 143 -29.83 -11.91 -22.36
CA GLU A 143 -29.80 -10.82 -21.41
C GLU A 143 -28.58 -10.98 -20.51
N THR A 144 -27.79 -9.91 -20.40
CA THR A 144 -26.66 -9.87 -19.49
C THR A 144 -27.17 -9.66 -18.07
N TYR A 145 -27.05 -10.68 -17.23
CA TYR A 145 -27.31 -10.58 -15.80
C TYR A 145 -25.99 -10.31 -15.06
N TYR A 146 -25.99 -9.31 -14.17
CA TYR A 146 -24.86 -9.00 -13.32
C TYR A 146 -25.12 -9.52 -11.90
N VAL A 147 -24.19 -10.29 -11.34
CA VAL A 147 -24.21 -10.65 -9.92
C VAL A 147 -23.35 -9.64 -9.17
N ALA A 148 -23.97 -8.82 -8.33
CA ALA A 148 -23.26 -7.93 -7.42
C ALA A 148 -22.84 -8.71 -6.17
N VAL A 149 -21.54 -8.98 -6.00
CA VAL A 149 -21.00 -9.54 -4.76
C VAL A 149 -20.68 -8.38 -3.82
N ALA A 150 -21.42 -8.27 -2.72
CA ALA A 150 -21.15 -7.32 -1.65
C ALA A 150 -20.45 -8.03 -0.50
N TYR A 151 -19.24 -7.59 -0.16
CA TYR A 151 -18.57 -8.04 1.05
C TYR A 151 -19.15 -7.25 2.23
N THR A 152 -19.66 -7.96 3.24
CA THR A 152 -20.03 -7.35 4.53
C THR A 152 -19.02 -7.81 5.56
N ASN A 153 -18.46 -6.87 6.33
CA ASN A 153 -17.73 -7.25 7.53
C ASN A 153 -18.74 -7.67 8.63
N ALA A 154 -18.26 -8.22 9.74
CA ALA A 154 -19.12 -8.65 10.86
C ALA A 154 -19.95 -7.51 11.51
N ALA A 155 -19.78 -6.26 11.08
CA ALA A 155 -20.54 -5.10 11.53
C ALA A 155 -21.75 -4.75 10.63
N GLY A 156 -22.04 -5.58 9.61
CA GLY A 156 -23.15 -5.34 8.67
C GLY A 156 -22.75 -4.41 7.50
N ALA A 157 -23.51 -4.49 6.41
CA ALA A 157 -23.21 -3.81 5.16
C ALA A 157 -23.07 -2.29 5.33
N VAL A 158 -21.86 -1.75 5.16
CA VAL A 158 -21.67 -0.32 4.87
C VAL A 158 -21.54 -0.18 3.35
N GLY A 159 -22.29 0.76 2.77
CA GLY A 159 -22.42 0.96 1.33
C GLY A 159 -21.07 1.02 0.59
N ASN A 160 -21.06 0.33 -0.55
CA ASN A 160 -19.94 0.00 -1.43
C ASN A 160 -19.23 1.23 -2.04
N THR A 161 -17.88 1.25 -2.08
CA THR A 161 -17.11 2.17 -2.95
C THR A 161 -15.94 1.51 -3.69
N SER A 162 -15.78 0.19 -3.67
CA SER A 162 -14.64 -0.47 -4.35
C SER A 162 -14.91 -0.74 -5.85
N PRO A 163 -13.87 -0.72 -6.72
CA PRO A 163 -14.02 -0.81 -8.17
C PRO A 163 -14.61 -2.17 -8.59
N GLN A 164 -15.65 -2.11 -9.41
CA GLN A 164 -16.39 -3.28 -9.88
C GLN A 164 -15.51 -4.15 -10.81
N ALA A 165 -15.40 -5.45 -10.51
CA ALA A 165 -14.91 -6.43 -11.47
C ALA A 165 -16.11 -7.07 -12.16
N SER A 166 -16.23 -6.88 -13.48
CA SER A 166 -17.28 -7.50 -14.30
C SER A 166 -16.75 -8.76 -14.98
N ILE A 167 -17.49 -9.87 -14.88
CA ILE A 167 -17.32 -11.01 -15.78
C ILE A 167 -18.61 -11.15 -16.58
N SER A 168 -18.50 -11.11 -17.90
CA SER A 168 -19.63 -11.35 -18.81
C SER A 168 -19.72 -12.83 -19.11
N VAL A 169 -20.93 -13.38 -19.05
CA VAL A 169 -21.23 -14.72 -19.56
C VAL A 169 -22.47 -14.63 -20.43
N ASP A 170 -22.45 -15.31 -21.57
CA ASP A 170 -23.56 -15.34 -22.51
C ASP A 170 -24.72 -16.18 -21.94
N ALA A 171 -25.94 -15.73 -22.15
CA ALA A 171 -27.15 -16.42 -21.73
C ALA A 171 -27.64 -17.34 -22.86
N ASP A 172 -27.53 -18.67 -22.68
CA ASP A 172 -28.56 -19.63 -23.12
C ASP A 172 -28.27 -21.13 -22.78
N TYR A 173 -29.29 -21.85 -22.28
CA TYR A 173 -29.54 -23.30 -22.29
C TYR A 173 -31.05 -23.65 -22.07
N LEU A 174 -31.93 -23.84 -23.06
CA LEU A 174 -33.21 -24.51 -22.74
C LEU A 174 -32.98 -25.98 -22.35
N PRO A 175 -33.65 -26.49 -21.31
CA PRO A 175 -33.75 -27.93 -21.12
C PRO A 175 -34.82 -28.51 -22.08
N GLU A 176 -34.43 -29.47 -22.93
CA GLU A 176 -35.40 -30.33 -23.62
C GLU A 176 -36.01 -31.36 -22.65
N VAL A 177 -37.29 -31.65 -22.87
CA VAL A 177 -38.20 -32.49 -22.05
C VAL A 177 -37.91 -33.98 -22.22
#